data_AF-A0A6J4PN21-F1
#
_entry.id   AF-A0A6J4PN21-F1
#
_cell.length_a   1.000
_cell.length_b   1.000
_cell.length_c   1.000
_cell.angle_alpha   90.00
_cell.angle_beta   90.00
_cell.angle_gamma   90.00
#
_symmetry.space_group_name_H-M   'P 1'
#
loop_
_entity.id
_entity.type
_entity.pdbx_description
1 polymer ?
#
loop_
_entity_poly.entity_id
_entity_poly.type
_entity_poly.pdbx_seq_one_letter_code
_entity_poly.pdbx_strand_id
1 'polypeptide(L)'
;MVCPEDAVPEEVACEGDWRILKLEGPFEFSEVGILASVTTPLAEAGVGIFAVSTYDTDYVLVKEEQLESAAASLRRLGHEVL
;
A
#
# COMPACT_ATOMS: atom_id res chain seq x y z
N MET A 1 -1.59 12.35 -10.37
CA MET A 1 -2.99 11.92 -10.10
C MET A 1 -2.95 10.44 -9.83
N VAL A 2 -3.78 9.94 -8.91
CA VAL A 2 -3.97 8.50 -8.68
C VAL A 2 -5.46 8.24 -8.88
N CYS A 3 -5.80 7.30 -9.76
CA CYS A 3 -7.17 6.93 -10.09
C CYS A 3 -7.22 5.45 -10.49
N PRO A 4 -8.42 4.85 -10.57
CA PRO A 4 -8.62 3.57 -11.24
C PRO A 4 -8.00 3.58 -12.64
N GLU A 5 -7.36 2.47 -13.01
CA GLU A 5 -6.62 2.35 -14.26
C GLU A 5 -7.54 2.45 -15.48
N ASP A 6 -8.77 1.94 -15.38
CA ASP A 6 -9.81 2.03 -16.40
C ASP A 6 -10.35 3.45 -16.64
N ALA A 7 -10.03 4.39 -15.74
CA ALA A 7 -10.37 5.81 -15.89
C ALA A 7 -9.29 6.62 -16.64
N VAL A 8 -8.14 6.00 -16.97
CA VAL A 8 -7.06 6.69 -17.67
C VAL A 8 -7.34 6.72 -19.18
N PRO A 9 -7.35 7.90 -19.84
CA PRO A 9 -7.47 7.99 -21.30
C PRO A 9 -6.28 7.34 -22.01
N GLU A 10 -6.52 6.69 -23.17
CA GLU A 10 -5.51 5.91 -23.89
C GLU A 10 -4.23 6.70 -24.26
N GLU A 11 -4.36 8.02 -24.49
CA GLU A 11 -3.23 8.87 -24.89
C GLU A 11 -2.41 9.39 -23.69
N VAL A 12 -2.84 9.13 -22.46
CA VAL A 12 -2.17 9.58 -21.24
C VAL A 12 -1.20 8.51 -20.77
N ALA A 13 0.09 8.84 -20.74
CA ALA A 13 1.08 7.97 -20.13
C ALA A 13 0.76 7.74 -18.65
N CYS A 14 0.62 6.49 -18.25
CA CYS A 14 0.37 6.08 -16.87
C CYS A 14 1.23 4.89 -16.46
N GLU A 15 1.48 4.78 -15.17
CA GLU A 15 2.06 3.61 -14.53
C GLU A 15 0.92 2.78 -13.94
N GLY A 16 0.57 1.66 -14.59
CA GLY A 16 -0.52 0.76 -14.23
C GLY A 16 -0.12 -0.35 -13.26
N ASP A 17 -1.00 -1.34 -13.13
CA ASP A 17 -0.79 -2.57 -12.36
C ASP A 17 -0.49 -2.32 -10.87
N TRP A 18 -1.14 -1.33 -10.28
CA TRP A 18 -1.06 -1.09 -8.85
C TRP A 18 -2.17 -1.84 -8.10
N ARG A 19 -1.86 -2.29 -6.90
CA ARG A 19 -2.80 -2.88 -5.94
C ARG A 19 -2.73 -2.08 -4.65
N ILE A 20 -3.90 -1.75 -4.10
CA ILE A 20 -4.03 -0.87 -2.95
C ILE A 20 -4.22 -1.73 -1.69
N LEU A 21 -3.34 -1.54 -0.71
CA LEU A 21 -3.51 -2.04 0.65
C LEU A 21 -4.00 -0.88 1.51
N LYS A 22 -5.23 -0.98 2.02
CA LYS A 22 -5.76 -0.04 3.00
C LYS A 22 -5.34 -0.49 4.40
N LEU A 23 -4.80 0.42 5.19
CA LEU A 23 -4.57 0.14 6.61
C LEU A 23 -5.92 0.24 7.33
N GLU A 24 -6.36 -0.87 7.93
CA GLU A 24 -7.64 -0.88 8.66
C GLU A 24 -7.43 -0.33 10.08
N GLY A 25 -8.15 0.75 10.39
CA GLY A 25 -8.19 1.38 11.71
C GLY A 25 -9.33 0.84 12.59
N PRO A 26 -9.63 1.51 13.72
CA PRO A 26 -9.31 2.92 13.97
C PRO A 26 -7.86 3.15 14.41
N PHE A 27 -7.23 4.19 13.87
CA PHE A 27 -5.97 4.71 14.40
C PHE A 27 -6.26 5.97 15.20
N GLU A 28 -5.80 6.04 16.45
CA GLU A 28 -5.83 7.30 17.17
C GLU A 28 -4.76 8.24 16.59
N PHE A 29 -5.04 9.55 16.51
CA PHE A 29 -4.07 10.53 15.99
C PHE A 29 -2.73 10.56 16.76
N SER A 30 -2.69 10.00 17.97
CA SER A 30 -1.50 9.85 18.81
C SER A 30 -0.64 8.65 18.42
N GLU A 31 -1.15 7.71 17.63
CA GLU A 31 -0.44 6.50 17.25
C GLU A 31 0.64 6.79 16.21
N VAL A 32 1.89 6.66 16.64
CA VAL A 32 3.06 6.79 15.79
C VAL A 32 3.54 5.42 15.33
N GLY A 33 4.08 5.36 14.12
CA GLY A 33 4.70 4.14 13.60
C GLY A 33 3.75 3.15 12.94
N ILE A 34 2.45 3.46 12.83
CA ILE A 34 1.48 2.64 12.07
C ILE A 34 1.95 2.43 10.63
N LEU A 35 2.20 3.51 9.88
CA LEU A 35 2.72 3.40 8.52
C LEU A 35 4.09 2.70 8.48
N ALA A 36 4.97 2.98 9.45
CA ALA A 36 6.29 2.34 9.53
C ALA A 36 6.18 0.80 9.75
N SER A 37 5.18 0.35 10.49
CA SER A 37 4.92 -1.07 10.74
C SER A 37 4.57 -1.84 9.46
N VAL A 38 4.07 -1.14 8.45
CA VAL A 38 3.76 -1.68 7.11
C VAL A 38 4.91 -1.44 6.14
N THR A 39 5.51 -0.25 6.10
CA THR A 39 6.51 0.08 5.07
C THR A 39 7.88 -0.56 5.33
N THR A 40 8.25 -0.80 6.60
CA THR A 40 9.52 -1.46 6.96
C THR A 40 9.60 -2.89 6.40
N PRO A 41 8.66 -3.82 6.66
CA PRO A 41 8.72 -5.17 6.10
C PRO A 41 8.64 -5.21 4.57
N LEU A 42 7.95 -4.23 3.96
CA LEU A 42 7.89 -4.12 2.49
C LEU A 42 9.25 -3.73 1.92
N ALA A 43 9.93 -2.75 2.53
CA ALA A 43 11.27 -2.35 2.13
C ALA A 43 12.30 -3.49 2.31
N GLU A 44 12.25 -4.21 3.44
CA GLU A 44 13.12 -5.37 3.69
C GLU A 44 12.88 -6.51 2.68
N ALA A 45 11.65 -6.65 2.19
CA ALA A 45 11.30 -7.61 1.14
C ALA A 45 11.59 -7.11 -0.30
N GLY A 46 12.14 -5.91 -0.46
CA GLY A 46 12.42 -5.30 -1.76
C GLY A 46 11.16 -4.90 -2.55
N VAL A 47 10.04 -4.68 -1.85
CA VAL A 47 8.78 -4.25 -2.46
C VAL A 47 8.76 -2.73 -2.58
N GLY A 48 8.59 -2.23 -3.80
CA GLY A 48 8.41 -0.80 -4.06
C GLY A 48 7.00 -0.38 -3.65
N ILE A 49 6.88 0.82 -3.06
CA ILE A 49 5.61 1.33 -2.57
C ILE A 49 5.30 2.73 -3.08
N PHE A 50 4.01 3.06 -3.11
CA PHE A 50 3.51 4.42 -3.19
C PHE A 50 2.50 4.65 -2.06
N ALA A 51 2.80 5.54 -1.12
CA ALA A 51 1.97 5.76 0.07
C ALA A 51 1.07 7.00 -0.09
N VAL A 52 -0.20 6.87 0.31
CA VAL A 52 -1.18 7.97 0.34
C VAL A 52 -1.85 8.01 1.70
N SER A 53 -1.57 9.07 2.46
CA SER A 53 -2.29 9.36 3.70
C SER A 53 -3.58 10.13 3.41
N THR A 54 -4.66 9.76 4.09
CA THR A 54 -5.93 10.49 4.10
C THR A 54 -6.21 11.03 5.50
N TYR A 55 -7.40 11.57 5.72
CA TYR A 55 -7.82 11.99 7.06
C TYR A 55 -8.01 10.79 8.01
N ASP A 56 -8.59 9.70 7.51
CA ASP A 56 -9.01 8.55 8.34
C ASP A 56 -7.96 7.44 8.40
N THR A 57 -7.18 7.25 7.33
CA THR A 57 -6.20 6.16 7.23
C THR A 57 -5.15 6.39 6.14
N ASP A 58 -4.17 5.51 6.10
CA ASP A 58 -3.17 5.40 5.05
C ASP A 58 -3.50 4.26 4.06
N TYR A 59 -3.07 4.47 2.82
CA TYR A 59 -3.08 3.48 1.76
C TYR A 59 -1.66 3.27 1.27
N VAL A 60 -1.26 2.00 1.13
CA VAL A 60 0.03 1.61 0.55
C VAL A 60 -0.24 0.88 -0.75
N LEU A 61 0.21 1.45 -1.85
CA LEU A 61 0.10 0.86 -3.17
C LEU A 61 1.38 0.07 -3.46
N VAL A 62 1.22 -1.13 -4.00
CA VAL A 62 2.30 -2.01 -4.48
C VAL A 62 2.03 -2.43 -5.92
N LYS A 63 3.06 -2.78 -6.68
CA LYS A 63 2.86 -3.38 -8.01
C LYS A 63 2.20 -4.76 -7.86
N GLU A 64 1.29 -5.09 -8.77
CA GLU A 64 0.54 -6.36 -8.77
C GLU A 64 1.48 -7.56 -8.71
N GLU A 65 2.56 -7.54 -9.49
CA GLU A 65 3.57 -8.60 -9.49
C GLU A 65 4.25 -8.81 -8.12
N GLN A 66 4.22 -7.80 -7.25
CA GLN A 66 4.81 -7.83 -5.92
C GLN A 66 3.78 -8.10 -4.82
N LEU A 67 2.48 -8.19 -5.14
CA LEU A 67 1.39 -8.28 -4.16
C LEU A 67 1.56 -9.46 -3.20
N GLU A 68 1.89 -10.65 -3.71
CA GLU A 68 2.08 -11.84 -2.87
C GLU A 68 3.31 -11.71 -1.96
N SER A 69 4.39 -11.11 -2.46
CA SER A 69 5.58 -10.84 -1.64
C SER A 69 5.27 -9.84 -0.52
N ALA A 70 4.51 -8.79 -0.85
CA ALA A 70 4.05 -7.78 0.09
C ALA A 70 3.15 -8.40 1.17
N ALA A 71 2.13 -9.17 0.77
CA ALA A 71 1.23 -9.84 1.70
C ALA A 71 1.98 -10.83 2.59
N ALA A 72 2.91 -11.61 2.03
CA ALA A 72 3.73 -12.54 2.80
C ALA A 72 4.65 -11.84 3.81
N SER A 73 5.26 -10.70 3.45
CA SER A 73 6.13 -9.96 4.39
C SER A 73 5.34 -9.32 5.53
N LEU A 74 4.16 -8.79 5.24
CA LEU A 74 3.24 -8.26 6.25
C LEU A 74 2.76 -9.36 7.19
N ARG A 75 2.29 -10.50 6.66
CA ARG A 75 1.84 -11.65 7.48
C ARG A 75 2.94 -12.20 8.38
N ARG A 76 4.20 -12.23 7.93
CA ARG A 76 5.33 -12.66 8.76
C ARG A 76 5.56 -11.79 10.00
N LEU A 77 5.20 -10.51 9.93
CA LEU A 77 5.26 -9.58 11.07
C LEU A 77 3.97 -9.51 11.88
N GLY A 78 3.01 -10.40 11.62
CA GLY A 78 1.78 -10.53 12.40
C GLY A 78 0.63 -9.66 11.89
N HIS A 79 0.76 -9.00 10.75
CA HIS A 79 -0.35 -8.29 10.12
C HIS A 79 -1.34 -9.28 9.49
N GLU A 80 -2.63 -9.00 9.62
CA GLU A 80 -3.67 -9.68 8.85
C GLU A 80 -3.81 -8.99 7.48
N VAL A 81 -3.87 -9.80 6.42
CA VAL A 81 -4.04 -9.30 5.04
C VAL A 81 -5.19 -10.07 4.42
N LEU A 82 -6.31 -9.36 4.22
CA LEU A 82 -7.61 -9.87 3.75
C LEU A 82 -7.71 -9.88 2.22
#